data_AF-A0A1I1HZN9-F1
#
_entry.id   AF-A0A1I1HZN9-F1
#
_cell.length_a   1.000
_cell.length_b   1.000
_cell.length_c   1.000
_cell.angle_alpha   90.00
_cell.angle_beta   90.00
_cell.angle_gamma   90.00
#
_symmetry.space_group_name_H-M   'P 1'
#
loop_
_entity.id
_entity.type
_entity.pdbx_description
1 polymer ?
#
loop_
_entity_poly.entity_id
_entity_poly.type
_entity_poly.pdbx_seq_one_letter_code
_entity_poly.pdbx_strand_id
1 'polypeptide(L)'
;MLASGLDVRVWVRRAEAGADLRNAVAQMWPDLQTQGLDPGADPARLTVASNMEEALEGADFVQENAAEDAALKADLFARADALLPADVLIASST
;
A
#
# COMPACT_ATOMS: atom_id res chain seq x y z
N MET A 1 5.20 4.45 5.94
CA MET A 1 4.04 5.22 5.46
C MET A 1 3.01 5.42 6.57
N LEU A 2 2.31 4.37 7.02
CA LEU A 2 1.25 4.51 8.03
C LEU A 2 1.74 5.04 9.38
N ALA A 3 2.86 4.50 9.89
CA ALA A 3 3.54 4.98 11.10
C ALA A 3 4.07 6.42 10.98
N SER A 4 4.13 6.96 9.76
CA SER A 4 4.54 8.33 9.46
C SER A 4 3.35 9.28 9.25
N GLY A 5 2.12 8.84 9.61
CA GLY A 5 0.92 9.66 9.50
C GLY A 5 0.31 9.77 8.09
N LEU A 6 0.80 8.99 7.12
CA LEU A 6 0.27 9.00 5.75
C LEU A 6 -1.00 8.15 5.62
N ASP A 7 -1.88 8.56 4.71
CA ASP A 7 -3.00 7.74 4.26
C ASP A 7 -2.51 6.63 3.34
N VAL A 8 -2.91 5.39 3.62
CA VAL A 8 -2.42 4.20 2.90
C VAL A 8 -3.59 3.41 2.36
N ARG A 9 -3.66 3.30 1.03
CA ARG A 9 -4.59 2.38 0.35
C ARG A 9 -3.81 1.21 -0.19
N VAL A 10 -4.31 0.00 0.05
CA VAL A 10 -3.69 -1.23 -0.41
C VAL A 10 -4.68 -2.01 -1.26
N TRP A 11 -4.27 -2.37 -2.47
CA TRP A 11 -4.95 -3.40 -3.24
C TRP A 11 -4.16 -4.71 -3.13
N VAL A 12 -4.89 -5.82 -2.95
CA VAL A 12 -4.33 -7.16 -2.90
C VAL A 12 -5.03 -8.04 -3.93
N ARG A 13 -4.27 -8.95 -4.56
CA ARG A 13 -4.84 -9.89 -5.54
C ARG A 13 -5.58 -11.07 -4.89
N ARG A 14 -5.19 -11.42 -3.67
CA ARG A 14 -5.80 -12.50 -2.88
C ARG A 14 -6.82 -11.87 -1.94
N ALA A 15 -8.08 -12.31 -2.01
CA ALA A 15 -9.18 -11.71 -1.27
C ALA A 15 -8.96 -11.73 0.26
N GLU A 16 -8.34 -12.79 0.77
CA GLU A 16 -8.03 -12.98 2.19
C GLU A 16 -6.91 -12.07 2.70
N ALA A 17 -5.99 -11.65 1.82
CA ALA A 17 -4.79 -10.91 2.22
C ALA A 17 -5.11 -9.52 2.81
N GLY A 18 -6.28 -8.96 2.48
CA GLY A 18 -6.73 -7.69 3.04
C GLY A 18 -7.12 -7.79 4.52
N ALA A 19 -7.66 -8.94 4.94
CA ALA A 19 -7.93 -9.20 6.34
C ALA A 19 -6.64 -9.51 7.10
N ASP A 20 -5.77 -10.33 6.50
CA ASP A 20 -4.45 -10.67 7.06
C ASP A 20 -3.61 -9.41 7.32
N LEU A 21 -3.58 -8.48 6.37
CA LEU A 21 -2.86 -7.21 6.50
C LEU A 21 -3.37 -6.39 7.69
N ARG A 22 -4.70 -6.23 7.81
CA ARG A 22 -5.30 -5.47 8.92
C ARG A 22 -4.98 -6.10 10.27
N ASN A 23 -5.05 -7.44 10.35
CA ASN A 23 -4.70 -8.18 11.55
C ASN A 23 -3.23 -8.01 11.92
N ALA A 24 -2.33 -8.12 10.95
CA ALA A 24 -0.90 -7.93 11.17
C ALA A 24 -0.58 -6.51 11.66
N VAL A 25 -1.21 -5.48 11.06
CA VAL A 25 -1.08 -4.09 11.53
C VAL A 25 -1.60 -3.95 12.96
N ALA A 26 -2.79 -4.47 13.26
CA ALA A 26 -3.35 -4.39 14.61
C ALA A 26 -2.47 -5.08 15.67
N GLN A 27 -1.84 -6.20 15.32
CA GLN A 27 -0.93 -6.93 16.21
C GLN A 27 0.38 -6.18 16.45
N MET A 28 0.96 -5.57 15.41
CA MET A 28 2.26 -4.90 15.47
C MET A 28 2.17 -3.46 15.99
N TRP A 29 1.00 -2.82 15.90
CA TRP A 29 0.84 -1.40 16.24
C TRP A 29 1.27 -1.02 17.66
N PRO A 30 0.91 -1.79 18.72
CA PRO A 30 1.35 -1.46 20.07
C PRO A 30 2.86 -1.39 20.20
N ASP A 31 3.58 -2.30 19.55
CA ASP A 31 5.05 -2.31 19.57
C ASP A 31 5.61 -1.07 18.85
N LEU A 32 5.04 -0.68 17.70
CA LEU A 32 5.41 0.54 17.00
C LEU A 32 5.16 1.79 17.85
N GLN A 33 4.09 1.83 18.64
CA GLN A 33 3.84 2.93 19.58
C GLN A 33 4.95 3.07 20.62
N THR A 34 5.56 1.97 21.08
CA THR A 34 6.69 2.02 22.02
C THR A 34 7.97 2.58 21.39
N GLN A 35 8.15 2.42 20.08
CA GLN A 35 9.32 2.91 19.34
C GLN A 35 9.20 4.39 18.93
N GLY A 36 8.01 4.97 19.06
CA GLY A 36 7.69 6.33 18.63
C GLY A 36 7.05 6.36 17.24
N LEU A 37 6.00 7.16 17.11
CA LEU A 37 5.25 7.37 15.87
C LEU A 37 5.25 8.86 15.52
N ASP A 38 5.17 9.16 14.23
CA ASP A 38 5.03 10.55 13.79
C ASP A 38 3.62 11.08 14.12
N PRO A 39 3.45 12.41 14.26
CA PRO A 39 2.14 13.02 14.43
C PRO A 39 1.16 12.59 13.33
N GLY A 40 -0.03 12.15 13.74
CA GLY A 40 -1.09 11.73 12.81
C GLY A 40 -1.05 10.26 12.40
N ALA A 41 -0.06 9.48 12.85
CA ALA A 41 -0.05 8.02 12.67
C ALA A 41 -1.27 7.37 13.32
N ASP A 42 -2.04 6.62 12.53
CA ASP A 42 -3.29 5.98 12.95
C ASP A 42 -3.55 4.74 12.09
N PRO A 43 -3.80 3.54 12.67
CA PRO A 43 -4.18 2.35 11.90
C PRO A 43 -5.42 2.55 11.04
N ALA A 44 -6.34 3.44 11.42
CA ALA A 44 -7.56 3.73 10.69
C ALA A 44 -7.31 4.41 9.33
N ARG A 45 -6.11 4.95 9.10
CA ARG A 45 -5.69 5.49 7.79
C ARG A 45 -5.32 4.40 6.78
N LEU A 46 -5.34 3.13 7.17
CA LEU A 46 -5.17 1.99 6.28
C LEU A 46 -6.53 1.54 5.72
N THR A 47 -6.68 1.64 4.40
CA THR A 47 -7.84 1.10 3.68
C THR A 47 -7.40 -0.01 2.72
N VAL A 48 -8.19 -1.07 2.59
CA VAL A 48 -8.00 -2.09 1.55
C VAL A 48 -9.01 -1.83 0.45
N ALA A 49 -8.51 -1.50 -0.74
CA ALA A 49 -9.30 -1.24 -1.93
C ALA A 49 -9.75 -2.54 -2.61
N SER A 50 -10.89 -2.50 -3.30
CA SER A 50 -11.48 -3.64 -3.98
C SER A 50 -10.78 -3.98 -5.30
N ASN A 51 -10.17 -2.98 -5.93
CA ASN A 51 -9.42 -3.11 -7.17
C ASN A 51 -8.22 -2.13 -7.21
N MET A 52 -7.46 -2.19 -8.29
CA MET A 52 -6.25 -1.40 -8.45
C MET A 52 -6.57 0.07 -8.72
N GLU A 53 -7.63 0.34 -9.48
CA GLU A 53 -8.10 1.67 -9.83
C GLU A 53 -8.45 2.48 -8.58
N GLU A 54 -9.21 1.89 -7.66
CA GLU A 54 -9.57 2.48 -6.36
C GLU A 54 -8.35 2.70 -5.47
N ALA A 55 -7.36 1.79 -5.50
CA ALA A 55 -6.13 1.98 -4.73
C ALA A 55 -5.29 3.15 -5.25
N LEU A 56 -5.28 3.36 -6.57
CA LEU A 56 -4.46 4.37 -7.24
C LEU A 56 -5.12 5.76 -7.32
N GLU A 57 -6.42 5.86 -7.06
CA GLU A 57 -7.16 7.12 -7.19
C GLU A 57 -6.57 8.24 -6.31
N GLY A 58 -5.96 9.25 -6.93
CA GLY A 58 -5.33 10.36 -6.22
C GLY A 58 -4.14 9.95 -5.34
N ALA A 59 -3.43 8.87 -5.69
CA ALA A 59 -2.19 8.49 -5.02
C ALA A 59 -1.03 9.39 -5.44
N ASP A 60 -0.27 9.91 -4.47
CA ASP A 60 0.96 10.68 -4.72
C ASP A 60 2.22 9.81 -4.86
N PHE A 61 2.13 8.56 -4.39
CA PHE A 61 3.21 7.59 -4.40
C PHE A 61 2.65 6.16 -4.43
N VAL A 62 3.28 5.29 -5.19
CA VAL A 62 2.88 3.87 -5.31
C VAL A 62 4.06 2.97 -4.99
N GLN A 63 3.85 2.05 -4.04
CA GLN A 63 4.79 0.96 -3.76
C GLN A 63 4.25 -0.35 -4.32
N GLU A 64 4.95 -0.92 -5.29
CA GLU A 64 4.74 -2.28 -5.76
C GLU A 64 5.46 -3.27 -4.82
N ASN A 65 4.76 -4.32 -4.40
CA ASN A 65 5.28 -5.34 -3.47
C ASN A 65 4.67 -6.74 -3.74
N ALA A 66 4.48 -7.08 -5.00
CA ALA A 66 4.10 -8.42 -5.43
C ALA A 66 5.30 -9.37 -5.36
N ALA A 67 5.03 -10.66 -5.59
CA ALA A 67 6.07 -11.69 -5.65
C ALA A 67 7.14 -11.35 -6.70
N GLU A 68 8.37 -11.81 -6.46
CA GLU A 68 9.50 -11.63 -7.37
C GLU A 68 9.33 -12.46 -8.65
N ASP A 69 8.57 -11.89 -9.57
CA ASP A 69 8.29 -12.37 -10.92
C ASP A 69 8.29 -11.18 -11.88
N ALA A 70 9.23 -11.17 -12.82
CA ALA A 70 9.44 -10.03 -13.72
C ALA A 70 8.25 -9.76 -14.65
N ALA A 71 7.58 -10.81 -15.16
CA ALA A 71 6.46 -10.64 -16.08
C ALA A 71 5.24 -10.07 -15.34
N LEU A 72 5.02 -10.57 -14.13
CA LEU A 72 3.97 -10.09 -13.25
C LEU A 72 4.16 -8.62 -12.86
N LYS A 73 5.36 -8.25 -12.43
CA LYS A 73 5.67 -6.86 -12.05
C LYS A 73 5.56 -5.92 -13.26
N ALA A 74 6.05 -6.33 -14.44
CA ALA A 74 5.90 -5.56 -15.66
C ALA A 74 4.42 -5.29 -16.04
N ASP A 75 3.54 -6.28 -15.91
CA ASP A 75 2.09 -6.09 -16.09
C ASP A 75 1.51 -5.09 -15.09
N LEU A 76 1.88 -5.21 -13.81
CA LEU A 76 1.44 -4.29 -12.77
C LEU A 76 1.92 -2.85 -13.04
N PHE A 77 3.17 -2.66 -13.47
CA PHE A 77 3.68 -1.33 -13.81
C PHE A 77 2.97 -0.74 -15.01
N ALA A 78 2.74 -1.51 -16.08
CA ALA A 78 2.03 -1.02 -17.25
C ALA A 78 0.59 -0.59 -16.91
N ARG A 79 -0.08 -1.34 -16.03
CA ARG A 79 -1.42 -0.98 -15.56
C ARG A 79 -1.43 0.26 -14.66
N ALA A 80 -0.43 0.40 -13.78
CA ALA A 80 -0.29 1.57 -12.92
C ALA A 80 0.01 2.84 -13.74
N ASP A 81 0.96 2.74 -14.69
CA ASP A 81 1.34 3.82 -15.61
C ASP A 81 0.16 4.33 -16.44
N ALA A 82 -0.74 3.44 -16.86
CA ALA A 82 -1.94 3.82 -17.59
C ALA A 82 -3.01 4.54 -16.75
N LEU A 83 -2.96 4.40 -15.42
CA LEU A 83 -3.96 4.95 -14.49
C LEU A 83 -3.49 6.21 -13.77
N LEU A 84 -2.18 6.41 -13.66
CA LEU A 84 -1.59 7.46 -12.84
C LEU A 84 -1.19 8.69 -13.66
N PRO A 85 -1.26 9.89 -13.06
CA PRO A 85 -0.58 11.06 -13.59
C PRO A 85 0.93 10.84 -13.72
N ALA A 86 1.55 11.51 -14.70
CA ALA A 86 2.97 11.31 -15.04
C ALA A 86 3.96 11.75 -13.94
N ASP A 87 3.51 12.51 -12.95
CA ASP A 87 4.30 12.98 -11.81
C ASP A 87 4.23 12.05 -10.58
N VAL A 88 3.38 11.02 -10.61
CA VAL A 88 3.29 10.04 -9.51
C VAL A 88 4.47 9.07 -9.57
N LEU A 89 5.19 8.97 -8.46
CA LEU A 89 6.32 8.05 -8.35
C LEU A 89 5.85 6.62 -8.08
N ILE A 90 6.33 5.69 -8.90
CA ILE A 90 6.13 4.24 -8.72
C ILE A 90 7.45 3.60 -8.30
N ALA A 91 7.47 2.96 -7.13
CA ALA A 91 8.60 2.23 -6.56
C ALA A 91 8.32 0.72 -6.52
N SER A 92 9.39 -0.08 -6.40
CA SER A 92 9.33 -1.54 -6.29
C SER A 92 10.34 -2.05 -5.26
N SER A 93 10.06 -3.21 -4.66
CA SER A 93 10.88 -3.86 -3.63
C SER A 93 11.78 -5.00 -4.15
N THR A 94 12.01 -5.09 -5.47
CA THR A 94 12.87 -6.11 -6.13
C THR A 94 14.27 -6.25 -5.54
#